data_AF-K5BBR1-F1
#
_entry.id   AF-K5BBR1-F1
#
_cell.length_a   1.000
_cell.length_b   1.000
_cell.length_c   1.000
_cell.angle_alpha   90.00
_cell.angle_beta   90.00
_cell.angle_gamma   90.00
#
_symmetry.space_group_name_H-M   'P 1'
#
loop_
_entity.id
_entity.type
_entity.pdbx_description
1 polymer ?
#
loop_
_entity_poly.entity_id
_entity_poly.type
_entity_poly.pdbx_seq_one_letter_code
_entity_poly.pdbx_strand_id
1 'polypeptide(L)'
;MQIPFADALLGRLGRREIAIDLVEGIEEDVVDTVDVPRAEPALVLQKMESRLIRNHLAAPGVLSDEQLRRLRYILNFARLTTFEPGAAGPGGTRGRGDVSVGEELGGWRARVVEALYAPLREERDPARALTAAREVLQRLADDQDEQRRLLLERHADDFSAAELDAEVGFKKLVLVLGGGGGAGFVYIGGVQRLLEAGWLPDYLVGSSFGAILGSVVARTLPVPIEEYLAWAKTVSYRAILGPERVKRRHGLAGMFSLRFDQFAQALFTRTDGAPMRMADLAIPFDAVLAGVRRQPYA
;
A
#
# COMPACT_ATOMS: atom_id res chain seq x y z
N MET A 1 -25.24 -18.09 -41.35
CA MET A 1 -25.16 -16.65 -41.05
C MET A 1 -24.53 -16.52 -39.67
N GLN A 2 -23.21 -16.33 -39.61
CA GLN A 2 -22.43 -16.29 -38.37
C GLN A 2 -22.40 -14.85 -37.81
N ILE A 3 -22.64 -14.70 -36.51
CA ILE A 3 -22.60 -13.43 -35.79
C ILE A 3 -21.18 -13.23 -35.25
N PRO A 4 -20.43 -12.18 -35.65
CA PRO A 4 -18.98 -12.07 -35.40
C PRO A 4 -18.56 -11.71 -33.96
N PHE A 5 -19.48 -11.71 -32.98
CA PHE A 5 -19.20 -11.22 -31.62
C PHE A 5 -19.25 -12.30 -30.52
N ALA A 6 -19.65 -13.53 -30.85
CA ALA A 6 -19.71 -14.63 -29.88
C ALA A 6 -18.30 -15.18 -29.53
N ASP A 7 -17.40 -15.25 -30.52
CA ASP A 7 -16.04 -15.77 -30.33
C ASP A 7 -15.16 -14.84 -29.47
N ALA A 8 -15.44 -13.54 -29.49
CA ALA A 8 -14.75 -12.54 -28.65
C ALA A 8 -15.13 -12.62 -27.16
N LEU A 9 -16.30 -13.20 -26.85
CA LEU A 9 -16.79 -13.38 -25.48
C LEU A 9 -16.27 -14.69 -24.88
N LEU A 10 -16.21 -15.77 -25.66
CA LEU A 10 -15.60 -17.05 -25.25
C LEU A 10 -14.09 -16.91 -25.03
N GLY A 11 -13.39 -16.13 -25.87
CA GLY A 11 -11.98 -15.82 -25.67
C GLY A 11 -11.68 -14.97 -24.41
N ARG A 12 -12.67 -14.27 -23.86
CA ARG A 12 -12.53 -13.49 -22.61
C ARG A 12 -12.69 -14.32 -21.34
N LEU A 13 -13.43 -15.44 -21.39
CA LEU A 13 -13.56 -16.36 -20.26
C LEU A 13 -12.28 -17.18 -20.08
N GLY A 14 -11.73 -17.71 -21.18
CA GLY A 14 -10.42 -18.39 -21.15
C GLY A 14 -9.26 -17.47 -20.73
N ARG A 15 -9.29 -16.19 -21.11
CA ARG A 15 -8.34 -15.17 -20.62
C ARG A 15 -8.48 -14.84 -19.13
N ARG A 16 -9.63 -15.14 -18.51
CA ARG A 16 -9.86 -14.85 -17.09
C ARG A 16 -9.27 -15.92 -16.20
N GLU A 17 -9.39 -17.20 -16.58
CA GLU A 17 -8.66 -18.31 -15.94
C GLU A 17 -7.16 -18.15 -16.17
N ILE A 18 -6.72 -17.87 -17.41
CA ILE A 18 -5.31 -17.61 -17.72
C ILE A 18 -4.77 -16.38 -16.96
N ALA A 19 -5.58 -15.33 -16.74
CA ALA A 19 -5.13 -14.15 -15.99
C ALA A 19 -5.09 -14.40 -14.47
N ILE A 20 -5.94 -15.27 -13.92
CA ILE A 20 -5.85 -15.69 -12.52
C ILE A 20 -4.64 -16.62 -12.35
N ASP A 21 -4.45 -17.59 -13.25
CA ASP A 21 -3.26 -18.45 -13.27
C ASP A 21 -1.96 -17.68 -13.57
N LEU A 22 -2.00 -16.61 -14.37
CA LEU A 22 -0.84 -15.71 -14.54
C LEU A 22 -0.65 -14.81 -13.32
N VAL A 23 -1.68 -14.42 -12.57
CA VAL A 23 -1.49 -13.61 -11.36
C VAL A 23 -0.97 -14.49 -10.22
N GLU A 24 -1.51 -15.69 -10.03
CA GLU A 24 -0.98 -16.70 -9.11
C GLU A 24 0.40 -17.18 -9.56
N GLY A 25 0.59 -17.43 -10.85
CA GLY A 25 1.87 -17.83 -11.45
C GLY A 25 2.91 -16.72 -11.45
N ILE A 26 2.56 -15.44 -11.63
CA ILE A 26 3.49 -14.32 -11.45
C ILE A 26 3.82 -14.16 -9.96
N GLU A 27 2.89 -14.38 -9.04
CA GLU A 27 3.23 -14.35 -7.60
C GLU A 27 4.09 -15.54 -7.16
N GLU A 28 3.96 -16.72 -7.78
CA GLU A 28 4.83 -17.88 -7.54
C GLU A 28 6.17 -17.80 -8.30
N ASP A 29 6.21 -17.23 -9.50
CA ASP A 29 7.41 -17.10 -10.37
C ASP A 29 8.20 -15.80 -10.17
N VAL A 30 7.78 -14.87 -9.29
CA VAL A 30 8.74 -13.90 -8.70
C VAL A 30 9.59 -14.62 -7.65
N VAL A 31 10.23 -15.71 -8.07
CA VAL A 31 11.38 -16.30 -7.37
C VAL A 31 12.57 -15.39 -7.65
N ASP A 32 12.95 -14.64 -6.62
CA ASP A 32 14.29 -14.16 -6.24
C ASP A 32 15.42 -14.42 -7.27
N THR A 33 15.38 -13.80 -8.46
CA THR A 33 16.50 -13.82 -9.44
C THR A 33 17.25 -12.51 -9.54
N VAL A 34 16.92 -11.54 -8.69
CA VAL A 34 17.85 -10.45 -8.40
C VAL A 34 18.65 -10.90 -7.20
N ASP A 35 19.96 -11.07 -7.36
CA ASP A 35 20.90 -11.22 -6.26
C ASP A 35 20.93 -9.87 -5.52
N VAL A 36 19.91 -9.65 -4.69
CA VAL A 36 19.73 -8.46 -3.85
C VAL A 36 20.79 -8.57 -2.76
N PRO A 37 21.66 -7.57 -2.57
CA PRO A 37 22.74 -7.64 -1.58
C PRO A 37 22.15 -8.06 -0.24
N ARG A 38 22.60 -9.20 0.32
CA ARG A 38 22.18 -9.79 1.62
C ARG A 38 20.84 -9.22 2.11
N ALA A 39 19.72 -9.81 1.66
CA ALA A 39 18.36 -9.35 1.93
C ALA A 39 18.27 -8.55 3.25
N GLU A 40 17.98 -7.24 3.15
CA GLU A 40 17.81 -6.39 4.32
C GLU A 40 16.86 -7.10 5.30
N PRO A 41 17.25 -7.32 6.57
CA PRO A 41 16.45 -8.08 7.53
C PRO A 41 14.99 -7.61 7.63
N ALA A 42 14.74 -6.32 7.38
CA ALA A 42 13.41 -5.74 7.34
C ALA A 42 12.53 -6.29 6.19
N LEU A 43 13.10 -6.48 4.99
CA LEU A 43 12.39 -7.03 3.85
C LEU A 43 12.03 -8.50 4.07
N VAL A 44 12.92 -9.27 4.70
CA VAL A 44 12.67 -10.67 5.06
C VAL A 44 11.47 -10.76 6.01
N LEU A 45 11.45 -9.96 7.07
CA LEU A 45 10.33 -9.91 8.01
C LEU A 45 9.02 -9.44 7.37
N GLN A 46 9.07 -8.50 6.42
CA GLN A 46 7.90 -8.08 5.65
C GLN A 46 7.34 -9.22 4.78
N LYS A 47 8.22 -9.98 4.10
CA LYS A 47 7.84 -11.15 3.31
C LYS A 47 7.23 -12.25 4.20
N MET A 48 7.78 -12.45 5.40
CA MET A 48 7.24 -13.39 6.40
C MET A 48 5.85 -12.98 6.90
N GLU A 49 5.63 -11.70 7.23
CA GLU A 49 4.31 -11.21 7.63
C GLU A 49 3.29 -11.40 6.50
N SER A 50 3.67 -11.07 5.26
CA SER A 50 2.82 -11.29 4.09
C SER A 50 2.46 -12.76 3.91
N ARG A 51 3.42 -13.68 4.05
CA ARG A 51 3.19 -15.13 3.95
C ARG A 51 2.29 -15.62 5.08
N LEU A 52 2.47 -15.14 6.31
CA LEU A 52 1.60 -15.47 7.45
C LEU A 52 0.14 -15.12 7.16
N ILE A 53 -0.13 -13.91 6.64
CA ILE A 53 -1.49 -13.48 6.29
C ILE A 53 -2.07 -14.35 5.17
N ARG A 54 -1.32 -14.58 4.08
CA ARG A 54 -1.78 -15.41 2.96
C ARG A 54 -2.11 -16.83 3.41
N ASN A 55 -1.24 -17.45 4.20
CA ASN A 55 -1.47 -18.79 4.72
C ASN A 55 -2.72 -18.83 5.62
N HIS A 56 -2.91 -17.81 6.47
CA HIS A 56 -4.09 -17.72 7.34
C HIS A 56 -5.40 -17.59 6.55
N LEU A 57 -5.39 -16.84 5.44
CA LEU A 57 -6.54 -16.75 4.53
C LEU A 57 -6.80 -18.06 3.78
N ALA A 58 -5.74 -18.79 3.39
CA ALA A 58 -5.84 -20.05 2.67
C ALA A 58 -6.25 -21.24 3.57
N ALA A 59 -5.86 -21.22 4.84
CA ALA A 59 -6.15 -22.26 5.83
C ALA A 59 -6.80 -21.66 7.09
N PRO A 60 -8.06 -21.20 6.99
CA PRO A 60 -8.76 -20.59 8.12
C PRO A 60 -8.94 -21.60 9.27
N GLY A 61 -8.84 -21.11 10.52
CA GLY A 61 -9.05 -21.91 11.73
C GLY A 61 -7.81 -22.62 12.29
N VAL A 62 -6.66 -22.62 11.59
CA VAL A 62 -5.41 -23.19 12.13
C VAL A 62 -4.82 -22.30 13.23
N LEU A 63 -4.86 -20.99 13.04
CA LEU A 63 -4.55 -19.98 14.05
C LEU A 63 -5.83 -19.32 14.52
N SER A 64 -5.91 -19.03 15.83
CA SER A 64 -6.88 -18.07 16.34
C SER A 64 -6.47 -16.63 15.97
N ASP A 65 -7.44 -15.71 15.98
CA ASP A 65 -7.18 -14.27 15.77
C ASP A 65 -6.13 -13.74 16.74
N GLU A 66 -6.16 -14.20 17.99
CA GLU A 66 -5.19 -13.86 19.03
C GLU A 66 -3.77 -14.30 18.63
N GLN A 67 -3.62 -15.55 18.18
CA GLN A 67 -2.33 -16.08 17.74
C GLN A 67 -1.81 -15.35 16.51
N LEU A 68 -2.69 -15.03 15.56
CA LEU A 68 -2.33 -14.23 14.39
C LEU A 68 -1.83 -12.84 14.80
N ARG A 69 -2.54 -12.14 15.69
CA ARG A 69 -2.14 -10.82 16.19
C ARG A 69 -0.78 -10.86 16.89
N ARG A 70 -0.54 -11.86 17.75
CA ARG A 70 0.74 -12.00 18.45
C ARG A 70 1.91 -12.30 17.51
N LEU A 71 1.74 -13.19 16.52
CA LEU A 71 2.76 -13.44 15.51
C LEU A 71 3.06 -12.20 14.67
N ARG A 72 2.02 -11.46 14.26
CA ARG A 72 2.20 -10.19 13.57
C ARG A 72 2.92 -9.16 14.44
N TYR A 73 2.59 -9.09 15.72
CA TYR A 73 3.28 -8.18 16.66
C TYR A 73 4.77 -8.53 16.73
N ILE A 74 5.14 -9.80 16.93
CA ILE A 74 6.55 -10.25 16.96
C ILE A 74 7.30 -9.87 15.68
N LEU A 75 6.72 -10.17 14.51
CA LEU A 75 7.34 -9.85 13.22
C LEU A 75 7.53 -8.34 13.02
N ASN A 76 6.54 -7.53 13.44
CA ASN A 76 6.58 -6.08 13.30
C ASN A 76 7.52 -5.43 14.32
N PHE A 77 7.54 -5.92 15.56
CA PHE A 77 8.45 -5.47 16.60
C PHE A 77 9.91 -5.76 16.21
N ALA A 78 10.20 -6.97 15.72
CA ALA A 78 11.51 -7.32 15.18
C ALA A 78 11.92 -6.46 13.97
N ARG A 79 10.96 -5.97 13.18
CA ARG A 79 11.20 -5.12 12.01
C ARG A 79 11.44 -3.65 12.38
N LEU A 80 11.07 -3.23 13.59
CA LEU A 80 11.17 -1.84 14.02
C LEU A 80 12.64 -1.37 13.99
N THR A 81 12.86 -0.18 13.44
CA THR A 81 14.19 0.44 13.30
C THR A 81 14.18 1.86 13.84
N THR A 82 13.35 2.70 13.27
CA THR A 82 13.16 4.10 13.66
C THR A 82 11.69 4.44 13.54
N PHE A 83 11.16 5.19 14.49
CA PHE A 83 9.78 5.67 14.44
C PHE A 83 9.62 6.99 15.18
N GLU A 84 8.52 7.68 14.92
CA GLU A 84 8.17 8.92 15.60
C GLU A 84 7.11 8.64 16.68
N PRO A 85 7.45 8.76 17.97
CA PRO A 85 6.51 8.51 19.06
C PRO A 85 5.24 9.36 18.95
N GLY A 86 4.08 8.70 18.97
CA GLY A 86 2.77 9.34 18.87
C GLY A 86 2.27 9.57 17.43
N ALA A 87 3.06 9.26 16.40
CA ALA A 87 2.63 9.40 15.00
C ALA A 87 1.67 8.28 14.54
N ALA A 88 1.82 7.08 15.10
CA ALA A 88 1.00 5.93 14.75
C ALA A 88 -0.33 5.88 15.52
N GLY A 89 -1.29 5.15 14.94
CA GLY A 89 -2.60 4.93 15.53
C GLY A 89 -3.64 6.04 15.27
N PRO A 90 -4.87 5.84 15.77
CA PRO A 90 -5.95 6.80 15.61
C PRO A 90 -5.64 8.12 16.32
N GLY A 91 -5.73 9.24 15.58
CA GLY A 91 -5.42 10.57 16.12
C GLY A 91 -3.92 10.83 16.33
N GLY A 92 -3.04 10.01 15.77
CA GLY A 92 -1.59 10.20 15.86
C GLY A 92 -1.15 11.57 15.31
N THR A 93 -0.15 12.16 15.95
CA THR A 93 0.41 13.47 15.60
C THR A 93 1.92 13.37 15.40
N ARG A 94 2.43 14.15 14.43
CA ARG A 94 3.86 14.27 14.14
C ARG A 94 4.40 15.58 14.71
N GLY A 95 5.73 15.69 14.82
CA GLY A 95 6.48 16.87 15.25
C GLY A 95 7.42 16.63 16.45
N ARG A 96 7.53 15.40 16.98
CA ARG A 96 8.42 15.07 18.10
C ARG A 96 9.80 14.64 17.66
N GLY A 97 9.93 14.21 16.40
CA GLY A 97 11.17 13.68 15.86
C GLY A 97 11.29 12.18 16.05
N ASP A 98 12.21 11.62 15.29
CA ASP A 98 12.42 10.19 15.18
C ASP A 98 13.28 9.64 16.33
N VAL A 99 12.92 8.45 16.83
CA VAL A 99 13.68 7.66 17.80
C VAL A 99 14.13 6.36 17.14
N SER A 100 15.43 6.11 17.15
CA SER A 100 16.03 4.88 16.62
C SER A 100 16.18 3.83 17.71
N VAL A 101 15.71 2.62 17.41
CA VAL A 101 15.72 1.42 18.27
C VAL A 101 16.30 0.19 17.56
N GLY A 102 16.80 0.39 16.33
CA GLY A 102 17.15 -0.69 15.42
C GLY A 102 18.34 -1.54 15.87
N GLU A 103 19.30 -0.92 16.56
CA GLU A 103 20.51 -1.59 17.07
C GLU A 103 20.17 -2.47 18.28
N GLU A 104 19.38 -1.94 19.22
CA GLU A 104 18.88 -2.63 20.41
C GLU A 104 18.10 -3.89 20.03
N LEU A 105 17.30 -3.81 18.98
CA LEU A 105 16.49 -4.91 18.48
C LEU A 105 17.26 -5.87 17.55
N GLY A 106 18.54 -5.62 17.27
CA GLY A 106 19.35 -6.43 16.35
C GLY A 106 19.41 -7.91 16.72
N GLY A 107 19.67 -8.22 17.99
CA GLY A 107 19.73 -9.60 18.48
C GLY A 107 18.37 -10.30 18.40
N TRP A 108 17.31 -9.60 18.83
CA TRP A 108 15.93 -10.12 18.76
C TRP A 108 15.51 -10.38 17.31
N ARG A 109 15.81 -9.43 16.42
CA ARG A 109 15.53 -9.53 14.99
C ARG A 109 16.13 -10.78 14.37
N ALA A 110 17.40 -11.06 14.65
CA ALA A 110 18.08 -12.26 14.13
C ALA A 110 17.39 -13.55 14.62
N ARG A 111 17.05 -13.62 15.92
CA ARG A 111 16.37 -14.77 16.53
C ARG A 111 14.97 -15.01 15.94
N VAL A 112 14.20 -13.93 15.72
CA VAL A 112 12.86 -14.02 15.10
C VAL A 112 12.97 -14.50 13.66
N VAL A 113 13.89 -13.93 12.87
CA VAL A 113 14.14 -14.36 11.49
C VAL A 113 14.51 -15.84 11.46
N GLU A 114 15.47 -16.27 12.26
CA GLU A 114 15.89 -17.68 12.33
C GLU A 114 14.73 -18.61 12.69
N ALA A 115 13.98 -18.29 13.75
CA ALA A 115 12.93 -19.16 14.26
C ALA A 115 11.71 -19.27 13.33
N LEU A 116 11.38 -18.21 12.60
CA LEU A 116 10.23 -18.17 11.68
C LEU A 116 10.61 -18.40 10.22
N TYR A 117 11.90 -18.57 9.89
CA TYR A 117 12.34 -18.80 8.52
C TYR A 117 11.72 -20.04 7.90
N ALA A 118 11.95 -21.22 8.49
CA ALA A 118 11.42 -22.45 7.94
C ALA A 118 9.88 -22.44 7.82
N PRO A 119 9.10 -22.05 8.85
CA PRO A 119 7.63 -21.99 8.74
C PRO A 119 7.11 -20.99 7.70
N LEU A 120 7.72 -19.82 7.56
CA LEU A 120 7.17 -18.71 6.75
C LEU A 120 7.92 -18.43 5.44
N ARG A 121 8.97 -19.17 5.12
CA ARG A 121 9.72 -19.05 3.87
C ARG A 121 9.92 -20.38 3.14
N GLU A 122 10.03 -21.49 3.86
CA GLU A 122 10.34 -22.80 3.26
C GLU A 122 9.13 -23.73 3.17
N GLU A 123 8.27 -23.74 4.19
CA GLU A 123 7.07 -24.59 4.18
C GLU A 123 6.04 -24.08 3.17
N ARG A 124 5.68 -24.99 2.25
CA ARG A 124 4.79 -24.71 1.12
C ARG A 124 3.33 -24.89 1.49
N ASP A 125 3.02 -25.88 2.34
CA ASP A 125 1.66 -26.16 2.77
C ASP A 125 1.20 -25.14 3.83
N PRO A 126 0.10 -24.40 3.58
CA PRO A 126 -0.37 -23.37 4.50
C PRO A 126 -0.68 -23.88 5.91
N ALA A 127 -1.31 -25.06 6.05
CA ALA A 127 -1.72 -25.57 7.35
C ALA A 127 -0.54 -26.01 8.21
N ARG A 128 0.45 -26.70 7.62
CA ARG A 128 1.70 -27.07 8.28
C ARG A 128 2.53 -25.84 8.62
N ALA A 129 2.62 -24.86 7.73
CA ALA A 129 3.32 -23.60 7.99
C ALA A 129 2.75 -22.87 9.21
N LEU A 130 1.42 -22.72 9.28
CA LEU A 130 0.75 -22.07 10.41
C LEU A 130 0.87 -22.88 11.71
N THR A 131 0.80 -24.21 11.64
CA THR A 131 1.01 -25.07 12.81
C THR A 131 2.41 -24.90 13.39
N ALA A 132 3.43 -24.93 12.53
CA ALA A 132 4.82 -24.70 12.95
C ALA A 132 5.02 -23.26 13.48
N ALA A 133 4.42 -22.25 12.84
CA ALA A 133 4.47 -20.87 13.33
C ALA A 133 3.82 -20.71 14.73
N ARG A 134 2.74 -21.45 15.02
CA ARG A 134 2.12 -21.49 16.36
C ARG A 134 3.05 -22.09 17.42
N GLU A 135 3.80 -23.14 17.07
CA GLU A 135 4.79 -23.74 17.97
C GLU A 135 5.98 -22.79 18.21
N VAL A 136 6.40 -22.05 17.18
CA VAL A 136 7.40 -20.97 17.34
C VAL A 136 6.88 -19.85 18.23
N LEU A 137 5.62 -19.43 18.07
CA LEU A 137 4.99 -18.40 18.90
C LEU A 137 5.08 -18.75 20.39
N GLN A 138 4.80 -20.01 20.77
CA GLN A 138 4.89 -20.46 22.16
C GLN A 138 6.30 -20.30 22.74
N ARG A 139 7.33 -20.47 21.92
CA ARG A 139 8.74 -20.34 22.34
C ARG A 139 9.23 -18.90 22.38
N LEU A 140 8.66 -18.02 21.56
CA LEU A 140 9.07 -16.61 21.45
C LEU A 140 8.27 -15.66 22.34
N ALA A 141 7.13 -16.09 22.88
CA ALA A 141 6.20 -15.26 23.63
C ALA A 141 6.85 -14.52 24.81
N ASP A 142 7.45 -15.26 25.74
CA ASP A 142 8.03 -14.68 26.96
C ASP A 142 9.25 -13.81 26.63
N ASP A 143 10.05 -14.24 25.65
CA ASP A 143 11.18 -13.45 25.16
C ASP A 143 10.70 -12.13 24.53
N GLN A 144 9.60 -12.15 23.77
CA GLN A 144 9.04 -10.94 23.16
C GLN A 144 8.58 -9.94 24.23
N ASP A 145 7.95 -10.41 25.30
CA ASP A 145 7.50 -9.55 26.40
C ASP A 145 8.71 -8.96 27.14
N GLU A 146 9.77 -9.75 27.34
CA GLU A 146 11.04 -9.29 27.89
C GLU A 146 11.71 -8.24 27.00
N GLN A 147 11.83 -8.49 25.69
CA GLN A 147 12.43 -7.53 24.75
C GLN A 147 11.65 -6.21 24.72
N ARG A 148 10.31 -6.28 24.75
CA ARG A 148 9.46 -5.09 24.83
C ARG A 148 9.69 -4.32 26.12
N ARG A 149 9.79 -5.00 27.26
CA ARG A 149 10.08 -4.37 28.56
C ARG A 149 11.44 -3.67 28.56
N LEU A 150 12.50 -4.37 28.14
CA LEU A 150 13.86 -3.82 28.10
C LEU A 150 13.96 -2.59 27.21
N LEU A 151 13.25 -2.59 26.07
CA LEU A 151 13.21 -1.42 25.19
C LEU A 151 12.53 -0.23 25.87
N LEU A 152 11.40 -0.46 26.54
CA LEU A 152 10.68 0.59 27.28
C LEU A 152 11.48 1.13 28.46
N GLU A 153 12.23 0.29 29.18
CA GLU A 153 13.09 0.73 30.27
C GLU A 153 14.24 1.63 29.76
N ARG A 154 14.81 1.28 28.60
CA ARG A 154 15.88 2.06 27.97
C ARG A 154 15.40 3.41 27.44
N HIS A 155 14.18 3.46 26.93
CA HIS A 155 13.59 4.63 26.27
C HIS A 155 12.45 5.26 27.10
N ALA A 156 12.55 5.16 28.43
CA ALA A 156 11.52 5.60 29.36
C ALA A 156 11.19 7.11 29.22
N ASP A 157 12.18 7.91 28.83
CA ASP A 157 12.04 9.36 28.61
C ASP A 157 11.63 9.71 27.16
N ASP A 158 11.68 8.75 26.23
CA ASP A 158 11.43 9.00 24.81
C ASP A 158 9.99 8.68 24.40
N PHE A 159 9.44 7.55 24.88
CA PHE A 159 8.10 7.09 24.50
C PHE A 159 7.46 6.16 25.53
N SER A 160 6.13 6.14 25.51
CA SER A 160 5.32 5.24 26.33
C SER A 160 5.10 3.87 25.69
N ALA A 161 4.67 2.92 26.52
CA ALA A 161 4.20 1.60 26.09
C ALA A 161 3.11 1.68 25.00
N ALA A 162 2.16 2.61 25.15
CA ALA A 162 1.07 2.77 24.20
C ALA A 162 1.56 3.28 22.83
N GLU A 163 2.55 4.18 22.80
CA GLU A 163 3.10 4.71 21.56
C GLU A 163 3.93 3.66 20.82
N LEU A 164 4.73 2.86 21.54
CA LEU A 164 5.45 1.72 20.97
C LEU A 164 4.48 0.69 20.38
N ASP A 165 3.46 0.29 21.14
CA ASP A 165 2.48 -0.69 20.67
C ASP A 165 1.67 -0.16 19.49
N ALA A 166 1.38 1.15 19.48
CA ALA A 166 0.70 1.77 18.37
C ALA A 166 1.54 1.73 17.08
N GLU A 167 2.83 2.02 17.18
CA GLU A 167 3.75 1.93 16.04
C GLU A 167 3.85 0.49 15.50
N VAL A 168 3.98 -0.49 16.39
CA VAL A 168 4.11 -1.90 16.00
C VAL A 168 2.80 -2.41 15.38
N GLY A 169 1.67 -2.07 16.01
CA GLY A 169 0.36 -2.66 15.75
C GLY A 169 -0.48 -1.97 14.67
N PHE A 170 -0.38 -0.64 14.51
CA PHE A 170 -1.19 0.07 13.52
C PHE A 170 -0.47 0.13 12.17
N LYS A 171 -1.14 -0.35 11.13
CA LYS A 171 -0.69 -0.24 9.75
C LYS A 171 -1.49 0.83 9.02
N LYS A 172 -0.80 1.59 8.18
CA LYS A 172 -1.40 2.57 7.28
C LYS A 172 -1.79 1.90 5.97
N LEU A 173 -3.04 2.10 5.54
CA LEU A 173 -3.49 1.64 4.23
C LEU A 173 -3.11 2.67 3.18
N VAL A 174 -2.13 2.31 2.34
CA VAL A 174 -1.69 3.14 1.22
C VAL A 174 -2.20 2.54 -0.08
N LEU A 175 -2.93 3.32 -0.89
CA LEU A 175 -3.27 2.89 -2.25
C LEU A 175 -2.29 3.49 -3.26
N VAL A 176 -1.68 2.61 -4.05
CA VAL A 176 -0.78 3.00 -5.15
C VAL A 176 -1.51 2.79 -6.47
N LEU A 177 -1.92 3.88 -7.10
CA LEU A 177 -2.72 3.91 -8.32
C LEU A 177 -1.83 4.13 -9.53
N GLY A 178 -1.66 3.07 -10.32
CA GLY A 178 -0.84 3.10 -11.53
C GLY A 178 -1.41 3.95 -12.66
N GLY A 179 -0.62 4.10 -13.72
CA GLY A 179 -1.10 4.60 -15.01
C GLY A 179 -1.96 3.57 -15.74
N GLY A 180 -2.64 4.00 -16.80
CA GLY A 180 -3.49 3.10 -17.60
C GLY A 180 -4.50 3.79 -18.53
N GLY A 181 -4.44 5.12 -18.65
CA GLY A 181 -5.40 5.89 -19.44
C GLY A 181 -6.84 5.66 -18.95
N GLY A 182 -7.80 5.62 -19.87
CA GLY A 182 -9.22 5.45 -19.54
C GLY A 182 -9.58 4.16 -18.79
N ALA A 183 -8.71 3.14 -18.76
CA ALA A 183 -8.93 1.96 -17.93
C ALA A 183 -8.85 2.28 -16.42
N GLY A 184 -8.21 3.38 -16.02
CA GLY A 184 -8.03 3.75 -14.62
C GLY A 184 -9.32 4.16 -13.88
N PHE A 185 -10.47 4.31 -14.55
CA PHE A 185 -11.75 4.52 -13.87
C PHE A 185 -12.15 3.35 -12.96
N VAL A 186 -11.55 2.16 -13.14
CA VAL A 186 -11.71 1.02 -12.22
C VAL A 186 -11.31 1.35 -10.78
N TYR A 187 -10.43 2.34 -10.57
CA TYR A 187 -10.01 2.76 -9.24
C TYR A 187 -11.17 3.33 -8.41
N ILE A 188 -12.18 3.97 -9.04
CA ILE A 188 -13.39 4.43 -8.31
C ILE A 188 -14.13 3.22 -7.72
N GLY A 189 -14.32 2.17 -8.51
CA GLY A 189 -14.95 0.93 -8.04
C GLY A 189 -14.11 0.19 -6.99
N GLY A 190 -12.78 0.22 -7.12
CA GLY A 190 -11.87 -0.34 -6.13
C GLY A 190 -11.98 0.37 -4.77
N VAL A 191 -11.97 1.70 -4.78
CA VAL A 191 -12.16 2.50 -3.56
C VAL A 191 -13.56 2.29 -2.98
N GLN A 192 -14.60 2.22 -3.81
CA GLN A 192 -15.94 1.89 -3.36
C GLN A 192 -15.98 0.57 -2.58
N ARG A 193 -15.37 -0.50 -3.10
CA ARG A 193 -15.31 -1.80 -2.42
C ARG A 193 -14.57 -1.73 -1.09
N LEU A 194 -13.49 -0.96 -1.00
CA LEU A 194 -12.75 -0.76 0.25
C LEU A 194 -13.62 -0.05 1.30
N LEU A 195 -14.30 1.03 0.91
CA LEU A 195 -15.18 1.79 1.80
C LEU A 195 -16.38 0.97 2.27
N GLU A 196 -17.00 0.18 1.39
CA GLU A 196 -18.08 -0.76 1.74
C GLU A 196 -17.63 -1.81 2.76
N ALA A 197 -16.34 -2.19 2.73
CA ALA A 197 -15.72 -3.08 3.70
C ALA A 197 -15.21 -2.36 4.97
N GLY A 198 -15.45 -1.05 5.10
CA GLY A 198 -15.05 -0.25 6.26
C GLY A 198 -13.60 0.25 6.22
N TRP A 199 -12.91 0.14 5.08
CA TRP A 199 -11.51 0.54 4.93
C TRP A 199 -11.39 1.88 4.22
N LEU A 200 -10.91 2.88 4.96
CA LEU A 200 -10.52 4.19 4.42
C LEU A 200 -9.00 4.23 4.19
N PRO A 201 -8.50 4.62 3.01
CA PRO A 201 -7.07 4.84 2.80
C PRO A 201 -6.53 5.95 3.69
N ASP A 202 -5.37 5.72 4.30
CA ASP A 202 -4.62 6.74 5.02
C ASP A 202 -3.76 7.60 4.09
N TYR A 203 -3.44 7.08 2.90
CA TYR A 203 -2.55 7.73 1.95
C TYR A 203 -2.81 7.25 0.53
N LEU A 204 -2.63 8.14 -0.44
CA LEU A 204 -2.80 7.85 -1.86
C LEU A 204 -1.55 8.24 -2.64
N VAL A 205 -1.08 7.37 -3.53
CA VAL A 205 -0.01 7.66 -4.47
C VAL A 205 -0.54 7.39 -5.87
N GLY A 206 -0.36 8.31 -6.80
CA GLY A 206 -0.87 8.15 -8.16
C GLY A 206 0.14 8.48 -9.25
N SER A 207 0.08 7.74 -10.35
CA SER A 207 0.84 8.06 -11.58
C SER A 207 -0.09 8.17 -12.79
N SER A 208 0.16 9.14 -13.67
CA SER A 208 -0.65 9.37 -14.88
C SER A 208 -2.16 9.46 -14.55
N PHE A 209 -2.99 8.56 -15.07
CA PHE A 209 -4.42 8.52 -14.78
C PHE A 209 -4.73 8.17 -13.31
N GLY A 210 -3.89 7.37 -12.66
CA GLY A 210 -3.98 7.11 -11.23
C GLY A 210 -3.77 8.37 -10.38
N ALA A 211 -2.98 9.35 -10.86
CA ALA A 211 -2.85 10.64 -10.18
C ALA A 211 -4.13 11.49 -10.29
N ILE A 212 -4.78 11.49 -11.46
CA ILE A 212 -6.09 12.15 -11.67
C ILE A 212 -7.11 11.55 -10.71
N LEU A 213 -7.26 10.23 -10.72
CA LEU A 213 -8.29 9.56 -9.90
C LEU A 213 -7.95 9.59 -8.41
N GLY A 214 -6.66 9.44 -8.05
CA GLY A 214 -6.19 9.61 -6.68
C GLY A 214 -6.51 10.99 -6.13
N SER A 215 -6.27 12.05 -6.90
CA SER A 215 -6.60 13.42 -6.48
C SER A 215 -8.10 13.65 -6.27
N VAL A 216 -8.95 13.01 -7.08
CA VAL A 216 -10.42 13.08 -6.94
C VAL A 216 -10.84 12.35 -5.67
N VAL A 217 -10.35 11.12 -5.45
CA VAL A 217 -10.67 10.31 -4.25
C VAL A 217 -10.18 11.00 -2.97
N ALA A 218 -9.01 11.63 -3.01
CA ALA A 218 -8.38 12.31 -1.87
C ALA A 218 -9.13 13.57 -1.40
N ARG A 219 -10.02 14.10 -2.23
CA ARG A 219 -10.53 15.47 -2.11
C ARG A 219 -11.26 15.76 -0.80
N THR A 220 -12.17 14.87 -0.41
CA THR A 220 -13.09 15.14 0.71
C THR A 220 -13.55 13.86 1.38
N LEU A 221 -13.96 13.97 2.64
CA LEU A 221 -14.57 12.90 3.42
C LEU A 221 -15.98 13.32 3.89
N PRO A 222 -16.96 12.39 3.88
CA PRO A 222 -16.89 11.05 3.29
C PRO A 222 -16.71 11.10 1.76
N VAL A 223 -16.05 10.08 1.19
CA VAL A 223 -15.74 10.04 -0.25
C VAL A 223 -17.05 9.94 -1.06
N PRO A 224 -17.40 10.92 -1.92
CA PRO A 224 -18.67 10.94 -2.65
C PRO A 224 -18.59 10.08 -3.91
N ILE A 225 -18.59 8.76 -3.74
CA ILE A 225 -18.44 7.77 -4.81
C ILE A 225 -19.45 7.97 -5.96
N GLU A 226 -20.73 8.20 -5.63
CA GLU A 226 -21.77 8.36 -6.66
C GLU A 226 -21.57 9.62 -7.50
N GLU A 227 -21.11 10.72 -6.89
CA GLU A 227 -20.73 11.95 -7.61
C GLU A 227 -19.57 11.67 -8.56
N TYR A 228 -18.57 10.92 -8.11
CA TYR A 228 -17.40 10.58 -8.92
C TYR A 228 -17.74 9.60 -10.05
N LEU A 229 -18.66 8.66 -9.85
CA LEU A 229 -19.17 7.78 -10.90
C LEU A 229 -19.99 8.57 -11.93
N ALA A 230 -20.86 9.47 -11.48
CA ALA A 230 -21.64 10.33 -12.37
C ALA A 230 -20.71 11.22 -13.20
N TRP A 231 -19.74 11.87 -12.56
CA TRP A 231 -18.70 12.65 -13.22
C TRP A 231 -17.93 11.80 -14.24
N ALA A 232 -17.42 10.63 -13.85
CA ALA A 232 -16.64 9.76 -14.72
C ALA A 232 -17.38 9.39 -16.02
N LYS A 233 -18.70 9.19 -15.96
CA LYS A 233 -19.55 8.92 -17.14
C LYS A 233 -19.65 10.11 -18.10
N THR A 234 -19.43 11.34 -17.63
CA THR A 234 -19.42 12.54 -18.49
C THR A 234 -18.07 12.79 -19.16
N VAL A 235 -17.00 12.22 -18.61
CA VAL A 235 -15.64 12.51 -19.05
C VAL A 235 -15.27 11.65 -20.27
N SER A 236 -15.08 12.30 -21.42
CA SER A 236 -14.53 11.64 -22.61
C SER A 236 -13.00 11.80 -22.67
N TYR A 237 -12.30 10.87 -23.32
CA TYR A 237 -10.85 10.98 -23.52
C TYR A 237 -10.45 12.28 -24.24
N ARG A 238 -11.30 12.77 -25.16
CA ARG A 238 -11.14 14.06 -25.86
C ARG A 238 -11.38 15.27 -24.93
N ALA A 239 -12.17 15.13 -23.88
CA ALA A 239 -12.33 16.18 -22.87
C ALA A 239 -11.08 16.29 -21.98
N ILE A 240 -10.49 15.14 -21.61
CA ILE A 240 -9.26 15.08 -20.80
C ILE A 240 -8.04 15.57 -21.60
N LEU A 241 -7.89 15.10 -22.84
CA LEU A 241 -6.74 15.41 -23.69
C LEU A 241 -7.16 16.30 -24.85
N GLY A 242 -6.63 17.52 -24.86
CA GLY A 242 -6.77 18.45 -25.98
C GLY A 242 -5.54 18.45 -26.88
N PRO A 243 -5.63 19.04 -28.09
CA PRO A 243 -4.44 19.31 -28.89
C PRO A 243 -3.48 20.21 -28.09
N GLU A 244 -2.19 19.89 -28.12
CA GLU A 244 -1.16 20.71 -27.48
C GLU A 244 -1.09 22.07 -28.18
N ARG A 245 -1.27 23.14 -27.42
CA ARG A 245 -1.29 24.52 -27.94
C ARG A 245 -0.01 25.29 -27.61
N VAL A 246 0.86 24.74 -26.77
CA VAL A 246 2.09 25.41 -26.33
C VAL A 246 3.24 25.08 -27.28
N LYS A 247 3.76 26.10 -28.00
CA LYS A 247 5.06 25.99 -28.67
C LYS A 247 6.16 25.91 -27.61
N ARG A 248 6.83 24.76 -27.49
CA ARG A 248 7.94 24.57 -26.54
C ARG A 248 9.26 25.05 -27.17
N ARG A 249 10.09 25.73 -26.37
CA ARG A 249 11.44 26.20 -26.77
C ARG A 249 12.42 25.05 -27.02
N HIS A 250 12.19 23.88 -26.39
CA HIS A 250 13.02 22.68 -26.50
C HIS A 250 12.13 21.43 -26.55
N GLY A 251 12.47 20.47 -27.42
CA GLY A 251 11.75 19.21 -27.60
C GLY A 251 10.57 19.27 -28.56
N LEU A 252 10.05 18.10 -28.93
CA LEU A 252 8.76 17.99 -29.63
C LEU A 252 7.64 18.34 -28.65
N ALA A 253 6.66 19.13 -29.09
CA ALA A 253 5.42 19.30 -28.35
C ALA A 253 4.77 17.91 -28.17
N GLY A 254 4.26 17.61 -26.97
CA GLY A 254 3.47 16.41 -26.78
C GLY A 254 2.29 16.41 -27.76
N MET A 255 1.87 15.25 -28.25
CA MET A 255 0.72 15.20 -29.18
C MET A 255 -0.58 15.69 -28.53
N PHE A 256 -0.64 15.71 -27.20
CA PHE A 256 -1.80 16.10 -26.41
C PHE A 256 -1.40 16.86 -25.15
N SER A 257 -2.25 17.81 -24.73
CA SER A 257 -2.20 18.45 -23.41
C SER A 257 -3.33 17.94 -22.54
N LEU A 258 -3.03 17.67 -21.27
CA LEU A 258 -4.05 17.45 -20.24
C LEU A 258 -4.82 18.76 -20.02
N ARG A 259 -6.15 18.69 -19.98
CA ARG A 259 -7.06 19.82 -19.73
C ARG A 259 -7.76 19.70 -18.39
N PHE A 260 -7.03 19.28 -17.36
CA PHE A 260 -7.56 19.02 -16.01
C PHE A 260 -8.36 20.20 -15.47
N ASP A 261 -7.81 21.41 -15.60
CA ASP A 261 -8.43 22.65 -15.13
C ASP A 261 -9.74 23.01 -15.85
N GLN A 262 -10.10 22.34 -16.94
CA GLN A 262 -11.37 22.56 -17.65
C GLN A 262 -12.43 21.54 -17.26
N PHE A 263 -12.09 20.25 -17.20
CA PHE A 263 -13.09 19.20 -16.93
C PHE A 263 -13.27 18.87 -15.44
N ALA A 264 -12.29 19.19 -14.59
CA ALA A 264 -12.33 18.93 -13.16
C ALA A 264 -12.50 20.21 -12.33
N GLN A 265 -12.57 21.39 -12.96
CA GLN A 265 -12.62 22.69 -12.27
C GLN A 265 -13.65 22.74 -11.14
N ALA A 266 -14.88 22.32 -11.43
CA ALA A 266 -15.98 22.35 -10.47
C ALA A 266 -15.71 21.47 -9.23
N LEU A 267 -14.98 20.34 -9.40
CA LEU A 267 -14.60 19.47 -8.30
C LEU A 267 -13.51 20.10 -7.43
N PHE A 268 -12.57 20.84 -8.03
CA PHE A 268 -11.39 21.39 -7.35
C PHE A 268 -11.48 22.90 -7.08
N THR A 269 -12.69 23.45 -7.04
CA THR A 269 -12.94 24.83 -6.62
C THR A 269 -13.48 24.81 -5.19
N ARG A 270 -12.81 25.54 -4.29
CA ARG A 270 -13.22 25.75 -2.90
C ARG A 270 -14.47 26.62 -2.82
N THR A 271 -15.10 26.65 -1.65
CA THR A 271 -16.29 27.48 -1.39
C THR A 271 -16.05 28.99 -1.55
N ASP A 272 -14.80 29.44 -1.36
CA ASP A 272 -14.36 30.82 -1.58
C ASP A 272 -14.03 31.14 -3.06
N GLY A 273 -14.21 30.18 -3.97
CA GLY A 273 -13.91 30.31 -5.39
C GLY A 273 -12.44 30.09 -5.76
N ALA A 274 -11.55 29.86 -4.78
CA ALA A 274 -10.14 29.57 -5.04
C ALA A 274 -9.95 28.10 -5.47
N PRO A 275 -8.91 27.78 -6.27
CA PRO A 275 -8.57 26.40 -6.55
C PRO A 275 -8.06 25.68 -5.28
N MET A 276 -8.41 24.40 -5.14
CA MET A 276 -7.88 23.54 -4.08
C MET A 276 -6.37 23.34 -4.22
N ARG A 277 -5.70 23.20 -3.08
CA ARG A 277 -4.28 22.83 -2.95
C ARG A 277 -4.16 21.41 -2.45
N MET A 278 -2.98 20.80 -2.60
CA MET A 278 -2.70 19.48 -2.01
C MET A 278 -2.89 19.46 -0.49
N ALA A 279 -2.59 20.56 0.20
CA ALA A 279 -2.82 20.71 1.64
C ALA A 279 -4.31 20.80 2.03
N ASP A 280 -5.21 21.03 1.07
CA ASP A 280 -6.65 21.07 1.32
C ASP A 280 -7.31 19.68 1.18
N LEU A 281 -6.56 18.65 0.76
CA LEU A 281 -7.09 17.30 0.55
C LEU A 281 -7.35 16.61 1.89
N ALA A 282 -8.47 15.88 1.98
CA ALA A 282 -8.87 15.17 3.18
C ALA A 282 -8.05 13.88 3.41
N ILE A 283 -7.53 13.27 2.34
CA ILE A 283 -6.57 12.17 2.41
C ILE A 283 -5.24 12.66 1.83
N PRO A 284 -4.11 12.52 2.53
CA PRO A 284 -2.81 12.90 1.98
C PRO A 284 -2.52 12.16 0.66
N PHE A 285 -2.03 12.89 -0.33
CA PHE A 285 -1.88 12.40 -1.70
C PHE A 285 -0.61 12.91 -2.38
N ASP A 286 0.11 11.98 -3.02
CA ASP A 286 1.26 12.28 -3.87
C ASP A 286 0.99 11.90 -5.33
N ALA A 287 1.23 12.85 -6.23
CA ALA A 287 1.27 12.62 -7.67
C ALA A 287 2.72 12.39 -8.11
N VAL A 288 3.03 11.17 -8.56
CA VAL A 288 4.37 10.80 -9.03
C VAL A 288 4.62 11.41 -10.40
N LEU A 289 5.68 12.22 -10.48
CA LEU A 289 6.11 12.91 -11.67
C LEU A 289 7.58 12.59 -11.94
N ALA A 290 7.89 12.20 -13.18
CA ALA A 290 9.27 12.07 -13.65
C ALA A 290 9.59 13.23 -14.59
N GLY A 291 10.72 13.90 -14.35
CA GLY A 291 11.20 14.99 -15.19
C GLY A 291 12.62 14.72 -15.69
N VAL A 292 12.90 15.10 -16.93
CA VAL A 292 14.27 15.09 -17.47
C VAL A 292 14.91 16.43 -17.14
N ARG A 293 15.95 16.42 -16.29
CA ARG A 293 16.77 17.60 -16.00
C ARG A 293 18.05 17.57 -16.84
N ARG A 294 18.61 18.75 -17.15
CA ARG A 294 19.92 18.85 -17.84
C ARG A 294 21.08 18.47 -16.93
N GLN A 295 20.94 18.64 -15.61
CA GLN A 295 21.87 18.20 -14.58
C GLN A 295 21.11 17.74 -13.33
N PRO A 296 21.63 16.79 -12.53
CA PRO A 296 20.88 16.13 -11.45
C PRO A 296 20.56 17.05 -10.26
N TYR A 297 21.43 18.03 -9.96
CA TYR A 297 21.30 18.97 -8.84
C TYR A 297 21.88 20.32 -9.27
N ALA A 298 21.19 21.42 -8.93
CA ALA A 298 21.67 22.79 -9.06
C ALA A 298 21.56 23.46 -7.70
#